data_AF-A0A4Q3Y6K8-F1
#
_entry.id   AF-A0A4Q3Y6K8-F1
#
_cell.length_a   1.000
_cell.length_b   1.000
_cell.length_c   1.000
_cell.angle_alpha   90.00
_cell.angle_beta   90.00
_cell.angle_gamma   90.00
#
_symmetry.space_group_name_H-M   'P 1'
#
loop_
_entity.id
_entity.type
_entity.pdbx_description
1 polymer ?
#
loop_
_entity_poly.entity_id
_entity_poly.type
_entity_poly.pdbx_seq_one_letter_code
_entity_poly.pdbx_strand_id
1 'polypeptide(L)' 'MDHPRISSLPTRLNAETAWEAYRALVMQADADASLWGDFKHCQAMSRAYRKWSVLFLQMDQAA' A
#
# COMPACT_ATOMS: atom_id res chain seq x y z
N MET A 1 31.59 -19.48 16.22
CA MET A 1 30.93 -18.15 16.11
C MET A 1 29.71 -18.36 15.25
N ASP A 2 28.54 -18.47 15.87
CA ASP A 2 27.26 -18.56 15.18
C ASP A 2 26.96 -17.22 14.50
N HIS A 3 26.89 -17.20 13.18
CA HIS A 3 26.36 -16.06 12.45
C HIS A 3 24.86 -15.96 12.71
N PRO A 4 24.32 -14.80 13.13
CA PRO A 4 22.89 -14.61 13.20
C PRO A 4 22.32 -14.76 11.79
N ARG A 5 21.51 -15.81 11.60
CA ARG A 5 20.66 -15.96 10.41
C ARG A 5 19.84 -14.69 10.28
N ILE A 6 20.18 -13.85 9.31
CA ILE A 6 19.33 -12.75 8.87
C ILE A 6 18.06 -13.43 8.39
N SER A 7 17.08 -13.51 9.29
CA SER A 7 15.74 -13.95 8.99
C SER A 7 15.19 -12.92 8.03
N SER A 8 15.31 -13.18 6.72
CA SER A 8 14.54 -12.51 5.69
C SER A 8 13.09 -12.90 5.95
N LEU A 9 12.47 -12.25 6.93
CA LEU A 9 11.04 -12.31 7.12
C LEU A 9 10.46 -11.93 5.75
N PRO A 10 9.67 -12.81 5.11
CA PRO A 10 8.92 -12.36 3.95
C PRO A 10 8.11 -11.19 4.47
N THR A 11 8.36 -9.98 3.96
CA THR A 11 7.59 -8.80 4.29
C THR A 11 6.17 -9.11 3.85
N ARG A 12 5.40 -9.74 4.75
CA ARG A 12 3.99 -10.06 4.52
C ARG A 12 3.37 -8.70 4.34
N LEU A 13 3.08 -8.39 3.09
CA LEU A 13 2.39 -7.17 2.75
C LEU A 13 1.06 -7.19 3.50
N ASN A 14 0.95 -6.37 4.54
CA ASN A 14 -0.23 -6.28 5.39
C ASN A 14 -1.09 -5.08 4.94
N ALA A 15 -2.31 -4.98 5.48
CA ALA A 15 -3.20 -3.88 5.10
C ALA A 15 -2.59 -2.51 5.45
N GLU A 16 -1.80 -2.39 6.51
CA GLU A 16 -1.15 -1.13 6.91
C GLU A 16 -0.17 -0.62 5.85
N THR A 17 0.76 -1.45 5.37
CA THR A 17 1.69 -1.05 4.30
C THR A 17 0.97 -0.71 3.00
N ALA A 18 -0.11 -1.43 2.67
CA ALA A 18 -0.93 -1.12 1.50
C ALA A 18 -1.70 0.21 1.66
N TRP A 19 -2.14 0.53 2.87
CA TRP A 19 -2.76 1.80 3.22
C TRP A 19 -1.78 2.96 3.07
N GLU A 20 -0.55 2.82 3.59
CA GLU A 20 0.49 3.85 3.46
C GLU A 20 0.83 4.16 2.00
N ALA A 21 0.92 3.12 1.16
CA ALA A 21 1.15 3.30 -0.27
C ALA A 21 0.01 4.06 -0.97
N TYR A 22 -1.25 3.76 -0.64
CA TYR A 22 -2.40 4.51 -1.15
C TYR A 22 -2.39 5.96 -0.64
N ARG A 23 -2.17 6.16 0.66
CA ARG A 23 -2.13 7.49 1.28
C ARG A 23 -1.04 8.38 0.68
N ALA A 24 0.13 7.83 0.38
CA ALA A 24 1.22 8.57 -0.26
C ALA A 24 0.81 9.15 -1.62
N LEU A 25 0.06 8.40 -2.44
CA LEU A 25 -0.44 8.87 -3.74
C LEU A 25 -1.52 9.94 -3.59
N VAL A 26 -2.37 9.83 -2.56
CA VAL A 26 -3.35 10.88 -2.23
C VAL A 26 -2.64 12.16 -1.81
N MET A 27 -1.63 12.07 -0.95
CA MET A 27 -0.85 13.25 -0.51
C MET A 27 -0.09 13.90 -1.66
N GLN A 28 0.39 13.12 -2.63
CA GLN A 28 0.98 13.68 -3.85
C GLN A 28 -0.05 14.49 -4.65
N ALA A 29 -1.27 13.98 -4.82
CA ALA A 29 -2.33 14.69 -5.55
C ALA A 29 -2.91 15.89 -4.77
N ASP A 30 -2.81 15.87 -3.44
CA ASP A 30 -3.12 17.03 -2.60
C ASP A 30 -2.06 18.14 -2.76
N ALA A 31 -0.78 17.75 -2.86
CA ALA A 31 0.32 18.68 -3.11
C ALA A 31 0.37 19.19 -4.56
N ASP A 32 -0.06 18.38 -5.53
CA ASP A 32 -0.14 18.72 -6.95
C ASP A 32 -1.49 18.29 -7.54
N ALA A 33 -2.40 19.27 -7.62
CA ALA A 33 -3.76 19.05 -8.09
C ALA A 33 -3.84 18.58 -9.56
N SER A 34 -2.79 18.75 -10.37
CA SER A 34 -2.78 18.25 -11.76
C SER A 34 -2.84 16.72 -11.82
N LEU A 35 -2.37 16.04 -10.77
CA LEU A 35 -2.35 14.58 -10.69
C LEU A 35 -3.74 13.95 -10.57
N TRP A 36 -4.78 14.71 -10.18
CA TRP A 36 -6.16 14.24 -10.22
C TRP A 36 -6.68 14.04 -11.65
N GLY A 37 -6.11 14.75 -12.63
CA GLY A 37 -6.40 14.57 -14.06
C GLY A 37 -5.45 13.60 -14.75
N ASP A 38 -4.34 13.23 -14.12
CA ASP A 38 -3.36 12.32 -14.71
C ASP A 38 -3.88 10.87 -14.67
N PHE A 39 -4.06 10.29 -15.85
CA PHE A 39 -4.60 8.94 -15.99
C PHE A 39 -3.73 7.88 -15.30
N LYS A 40 -2.40 8.01 -15.36
CA LYS A 40 -1.49 7.01 -14.77
C LYS A 40 -1.52 7.10 -13.26
N HIS A 41 -1.57 8.31 -12.70
CA HIS A 41 -1.70 8.55 -11.27
C HIS A 41 -3.03 8.01 -10.73
N CYS A 42 -4.14 8.34 -11.39
CA CYS A 42 -5.46 7.82 -11.04
C CYS A 42 -5.53 6.27 -11.13
N GLN A 43 -4.86 5.68 -12.11
CA GLN A 43 -4.74 4.22 -12.21
C GLN A 43 -3.90 3.65 -11.06
N ALA A 44 -2.79 4.30 -10.69
CA ALA A 44 -1.95 3.89 -9.56
C ALA A 44 -2.72 3.98 -8.23
N MET A 45 -3.45 5.07 -7.99
CA MET A 45 -4.31 5.24 -6.82
C MET A 45 -5.38 4.14 -6.74
N SER A 46 -6.07 3.88 -7.85
CA SER A 46 -7.11 2.84 -7.92
C SER A 46 -6.55 1.44 -7.62
N ARG A 47 -5.35 1.13 -8.13
CA ARG A 47 -4.66 -0.14 -7.84
C ARG A 47 -4.24 -0.25 -6.38
N ALA A 48 -3.68 0.83 -5.81
CA ALA A 48 -3.26 0.86 -4.41
C ALA A 48 -4.47 0.69 -3.47
N TYR A 49 -5.56 1.42 -3.72
CA TYR A 49 -6.81 1.30 -2.98
C TYR A 49 -7.38 -0.12 -3.03
N ARG A 50 -7.48 -0.71 -4.23
CA ARG A 50 -7.98 -2.09 -4.39
C ARG A 50 -7.10 -3.11 -3.64
N LYS A 51 -5.79 -2.91 -3.64
CA LYS A 51 -4.86 -3.78 -2.92
C LYS A 51 -5.07 -3.68 -1.42
N TRP A 52 -5.20 -2.47 -0.89
CA TRP A 52 -5.52 -2.22 0.50
C TRP A 52 -6.87 -2.84 0.90
N SER A 53 -7.94 -2.60 0.13
CA SER A 53 -9.28 -3.08 0.50
C SER A 53 -9.37 -4.60 0.57
N VAL A 54 -8.70 -5.32 -0.35
CA VAL A 54 -8.61 -6.79 -0.30
C VAL A 54 -7.91 -7.26 0.98
N LEU A 55 -6.77 -6.65 1.33
CA LEU A 55 -6.01 -7.05 2.51
C LEU A 55 -6.75 -6.69 3.82
N PHE A 56 -7.41 -5.54 3.86
CA PHE A 56 -8.22 -5.11 4.99
C PHE A 56 -9.38 -6.07 5.26
N LEU A 57 -10.13 -6.44 4.21
CA LEU A 57 -11.24 -7.40 4.34
C LEU A 57 -10.77 -8.80 4.76
N GLN A 58 -9.60 -9.24 4.30
CA GLN A 58 -9.00 -10.50 4.74
C GLN A 58 -8.60 -10.48 6.22
N MET A 59 -8.16 -9.33 6.74
CA MET A 59 -7.86 -9.16 8.16
C MET A 59 -9.14 -9.13 9.01
N ASP A 60 -10.18 -8.45 8.54
CA ASP A 60 -11.47 -8.33 9.24
C ASP A 60 -12.19 -9.68 9.36
N GLN A 61 -12.15 -10.51 8.31
CA GLN A 61 -12.72 -11.87 8.34
C GLN A 61 -11.94 -12.86 9.21
N ALA A 62 -10.72 -12.51 9.64
CA ALA A 62 -9.87 -13.34 10.47
C ALA A 62 -9.93 -12.96 11.96
N ALA A 63 -10.68 -11.92 12.32
CA ALA A 63 -10.91 -11.45 13.69
C ALA A 63 -12.24 -12.00 14.25
#